data_AF-A0A9D8XJI9-F1
#
_entry.id   AF-A0A9D8XJI9-F1
#
_cell.length_a   1.000
_cell.length_b   1.000
_cell.length_c   1.000
_cell.angle_alpha   90.00
_cell.angle_beta   90.00
_cell.angle_gamma   90.00
#
_symmetry.space_group_name_H-M   'P 1'
#
loop_
_entity.id
_entity.type
_entity.pdbx_description
1 polymer ?
#
loop_
_entity_poly.entity_id
_entity_poly.type
_entity_poly.pdbx_seq_one_letter_code
_entity_poly.pdbx_strand_id
1 'polypeptide(L)'
;MSRMKDMTVGNPLWQILTFSAPLFAMNLLYLSYAVVNTYVAGNTLGPAALAAIGSAMGGLHYCVFGFFSGMTSGFTVVTGQRFGAKDMANVRRSIGTSFILCACISLPLLILAGCGAEAALQLLRTPAKV
;
A
#
# COMPACT_ATOMS: atom_id res chain seq x y z
N MET A 1 -11.61 -2.57 -29.43
CA MET A 1 -11.42 -2.09 -28.04
C MET A 1 -10.28 -2.88 -27.37
N SER A 2 -9.06 -2.84 -27.95
CA SER A 2 -7.91 -3.62 -27.47
C SER A 2 -6.69 -2.70 -27.33
N ARG A 3 -6.55 -2.06 -26.16
CA ARG A 3 -5.31 -1.34 -25.80
C ARG A 3 -4.51 -2.19 -24.82
N MET A 4 -4.27 -3.46 -25.16
CA MET A 4 -3.28 -4.28 -24.49
C MET A 4 -1.96 -3.99 -25.21
N LYS A 5 -1.10 -3.19 -24.58
CA LYS A 5 0.20 -2.83 -25.16
C LYS A 5 1.07 -4.09 -25.11
N ASP A 6 1.19 -4.80 -26.22
CA ASP A 6 2.11 -5.92 -26.36
C ASP A 6 3.51 -5.45 -25.97
N MET A 7 4.09 -6.06 -24.93
CA MET A 7 5.42 -5.73 -24.42
C MET A 7 6.53 -6.55 -25.11
N THR A 8 6.15 -7.39 -26.08
CA THR A 8 7.03 -8.27 -26.86
C THR A 8 7.30 -7.74 -28.28
N VAL A 9 6.62 -6.68 -28.70
CA VAL A 9 6.72 -6.13 -30.06
C VAL A 9 7.09 -4.64 -29.96
N GLY A 10 8.30 -4.27 -30.40
CA GLY A 10 8.77 -2.88 -30.40
C GLY A 10 10.19 -2.69 -29.83
N ASN A 11 10.58 -1.42 -29.64
CA ASN A 11 11.88 -1.06 -29.07
C ASN A 11 11.83 -1.22 -27.52
N PRO A 12 12.52 -2.22 -26.95
CA PRO A 12 12.35 -2.62 -25.56
C PRO A 12 12.64 -1.50 -24.56
N LEU A 13 13.60 -0.63 -24.87
CA LEU A 13 13.97 0.50 -24.00
C LEU A 13 12.83 1.51 -23.84
N TRP A 14 12.11 1.83 -24.92
CA TRP A 14 11.00 2.80 -24.87
C TRP A 14 9.78 2.22 -24.17
N GLN A 15 9.51 0.92 -24.34
CA GLN A 15 8.42 0.23 -23.65
C GLN A 15 8.65 0.14 -22.14
N ILE A 16 9.87 -0.21 -21.71
CA ILE A 16 10.25 -0.21 -20.30
C ILE A 16 10.15 1.20 -19.72
N LEU A 17 10.70 2.21 -20.40
CA LEU A 17 10.61 3.60 -19.92
C LEU A 17 9.17 4.09 -19.80
N THR A 18 8.31 3.82 -20.79
CA THR A 18 6.90 4.27 -20.76
C THR A 18 6.10 3.54 -19.68
N PHE A 19 6.43 2.28 -19.38
CA PHE A 19 5.77 1.50 -18.32
C PHE A 19 6.28 1.86 -16.93
N SER A 20 7.58 2.10 -16.79
CA SER A 20 8.22 2.49 -15.53
C SER A 20 8.00 3.95 -15.19
N ALA A 21 7.79 4.85 -16.16
CA ALA A 21 7.52 6.27 -15.92
C ALA A 21 6.33 6.53 -14.96
N PRO A 22 5.14 5.94 -15.14
CA PRO A 22 4.04 6.12 -14.19
C PRO A 22 4.34 5.48 -12.83
N LEU A 23 5.04 4.34 -12.78
CA LEU A 23 5.46 3.70 -11.52
C LEU A 23 6.45 4.59 -10.75
N PHE A 24 7.40 5.19 -11.45
CA PHE A 24 8.38 6.10 -10.90
C PHE A 24 7.71 7.39 -10.40
N ALA A 25 6.82 7.97 -11.20
CA ALA A 25 6.04 9.14 -10.81
C ALA A 25 5.18 8.84 -9.57
N MET A 26 4.53 7.67 -9.52
CA MET A 26 3.78 7.23 -8.33
C MET A 26 4.67 7.16 -7.10
N ASN A 27 5.88 6.59 -7.22
CA ASN A 27 6.81 6.46 -6.10
C ASN A 27 7.33 7.84 -5.64
N LEU A 28 7.65 8.73 -6.58
CA LEU A 28 8.08 10.09 -6.31
C LEU A 28 6.99 10.91 -5.60
N LEU A 29 5.74 10.80 -6.07
CA LEU A 29 4.59 11.45 -5.45
C LEU A 29 4.31 10.89 -4.05
N TYR A 30 4.43 9.57 -3.87
CA TYR A 30 4.29 8.93 -2.56
C TYR A 30 5.33 9.45 -1.56
N LEU A 31 6.60 9.54 -1.98
CA LEU A 31 7.67 10.09 -1.14
C LEU A 31 7.46 11.57 -0.85
N SER A 32 7.08 12.35 -1.86
CA SER A 32 6.80 13.78 -1.71
C SER A 32 5.65 14.03 -0.73
N TYR A 33 4.59 13.22 -0.77
CA TYR A 33 3.49 13.27 0.19
C TYR A 33 3.96 13.01 1.62
N ALA A 34 4.81 12.00 1.82
CA ALA A 34 5.37 11.69 3.15
C ALA A 34 6.21 12.86 3.70
N VAL A 35 7.02 13.49 2.85
CA VAL A 35 7.83 14.67 3.21
C VAL A 35 6.95 15.86 3.55
N VAL A 36 5.95 16.18 2.71
CA VAL A 36 5.02 17.30 2.95
C VAL A 36 4.22 17.07 4.23
N ASN A 37 3.71 15.87 4.48
CA ASN A 37 2.95 15.58 5.69
C ASN A 37 3.80 15.78 6.95
N THR A 38 5.07 15.34 6.91
CA THR A 38 6.02 15.52 8.02
C THR A 38 6.38 17.00 8.20
N TYR A 39 6.62 17.72 7.11
CA TYR A 39 6.93 19.15 7.14
C TYR A 39 5.76 19.99 7.66
N VAL A 40 4.55 19.74 7.16
CA VAL A 40 3.33 20.42 7.61
C VAL A 40 3.10 20.11 9.08
N ALA A 41 3.13 18.84 9.49
CA ALA A 41 2.92 18.49 10.89
C ALA A 41 3.98 19.11 11.83
N GLY A 42 5.24 19.17 11.41
CA GLY A 42 6.30 19.84 12.16
C GLY A 42 6.09 21.35 12.30
N ASN A 43 5.60 22.01 11.25
CA ASN A 43 5.42 23.46 11.23
C ASN A 43 4.08 23.90 11.86
N THR A 44 3.03 23.09 11.76
CA THR A 44 1.69 23.43 12.28
C THR A 44 1.43 22.92 13.69
N LEU A 45 2.00 21.77 14.08
CA LEU A 45 1.80 21.19 15.42
C LEU A 45 3.08 21.17 16.27
N GLY A 46 4.21 21.63 15.72
CA GLY A 46 5.47 21.81 16.45
C GLY A 46 6.28 20.51 16.65
N PRO A 47 7.37 20.58 17.44
CA PRO A 47 8.31 19.47 17.64
C PRO A 47 7.68 18.24 18.28
N ALA A 48 6.66 18.43 19.13
CA ALA A 48 5.96 17.34 19.82
C ALA A 48 5.19 16.44 18.83
N ALA A 49 4.55 17.03 17.82
CA ALA A 49 3.88 16.26 16.78
C ALA A 49 4.86 15.56 15.85
N LEU A 50 6.01 16.18 15.56
CA LEU A 50 7.07 15.54 14.79
C LEU A 50 7.62 14.30 15.53
N ALA A 51 7.83 14.41 16.85
CA ALA A 51 8.24 13.31 17.71
C ALA A 51 7.18 12.20 17.76
N ALA A 52 5.90 12.57 17.89
CA ALA A 52 4.79 11.62 17.88
C ALA A 52 4.68 10.89 16.52
N ILE A 53 4.84 11.60 15.40
CA ILE A 53 4.88 10.99 14.05
C ILE A 53 6.10 10.08 13.92
N GLY A 54 7.27 10.46 14.43
CA GLY A 54 8.45 9.61 14.44
C GLY A 54 8.27 8.31 15.24
N SER A 55 7.70 8.40 16.44
CA SER A 55 7.39 7.23 17.27
C SER A 55 6.28 6.35 16.68
N ALA A 56 5.23 6.95 16.11
CA ALA A 56 4.12 6.23 15.49
C ALA A 56 4.48 5.61 14.12
N MET A 57 5.31 6.29 13.32
CA MET A 57 5.82 5.76 12.05
C MET A 57 6.86 4.66 12.22
N GLY A 58 7.43 4.48 13.43
CA GLY A 58 8.50 3.50 13.66
C GLY A 58 8.03 2.04 13.69
N GLY A 59 7.13 1.67 14.62
CA GLY A 59 6.78 0.25 14.84
C GLY A 59 5.42 -0.14 14.27
N LEU A 60 4.39 0.59 14.66
CA LEU A 60 3.00 0.23 14.35
C LEU A 60 2.68 0.46 12.87
N HIS A 61 3.10 1.60 12.32
CA HIS A 61 2.91 1.91 10.90
C HIS A 61 3.54 0.84 9.99
N TYR A 62 4.80 0.45 10.23
CA TYR A 62 5.46 -0.59 9.42
C TYR A 62 4.83 -1.97 9.58
N CYS A 63 4.35 -2.34 10.78
CA CYS A 63 3.67 -3.61 10.98
C CYS A 63 2.37 -3.68 10.16
N VAL A 64 1.54 -2.64 10.25
CA VAL A 64 0.28 -2.55 9.52
C VAL A 64 0.52 -2.44 8.01
N PHE A 65 1.40 -1.52 7.58
CA PHE A 65 1.73 -1.33 6.17
C PHE A 65 2.37 -2.58 5.57
N GLY A 66 3.28 -3.25 6.29
CA GLY A 66 3.91 -4.49 5.89
C GLY A 66 2.90 -5.63 5.71
N PHE A 67 1.91 -5.73 6.59
CA PHE A 67 0.83 -6.70 6.47
C PHE A 67 -0.01 -6.47 5.19
N PHE A 68 -0.44 -5.24 4.95
CA PHE A 68 -1.18 -4.88 3.73
C PHE A 68 -0.35 -5.07 2.46
N SER A 69 0.94 -4.71 2.50
CA SER A 69 1.87 -4.93 1.40
C SER A 69 2.06 -6.42 1.11
N GLY A 70 2.21 -7.25 2.15
CA GLY A 70 2.30 -8.71 2.03
C GLY A 70 1.04 -9.34 1.43
N MET A 71 -0.14 -8.91 1.88
CA MET A 71 -1.41 -9.33 1.27
C MET A 71 -1.51 -8.94 -0.20
N THR A 72 -1.17 -7.69 -0.53
CA THR A 72 -1.21 -7.18 -1.90
C THR A 72 -0.28 -7.99 -2.81
N SER A 73 0.92 -8.33 -2.32
CA SER A 73 1.86 -9.20 -3.02
C SER A 73 1.28 -10.60 -3.24
N GLY A 74 0.68 -11.22 -2.22
CA GLY A 74 0.03 -12.53 -2.32
C GLY A 74 -1.10 -12.56 -3.36
N PHE A 75 -1.97 -11.55 -3.38
CA PHE A 75 -3.03 -11.44 -4.37
C PHE A 75 -2.50 -11.18 -5.79
N THR A 76 -1.44 -10.38 -5.90
CA THR A 76 -0.81 -10.07 -7.19
C THR A 76 -0.21 -11.34 -7.82
N VAL A 77 0.41 -12.20 -7.02
CA VAL A 77 0.97 -13.48 -7.50
C VAL A 77 -0.14 -14.41 -8.02
N VAL A 78 -1.22 -14.61 -7.25
CA VAL A 78 -2.34 -15.48 -7.67
C VAL A 78 -3.04 -14.92 -8.92
N THR A 79 -3.21 -13.60 -8.98
CA THR A 79 -3.83 -12.93 -10.14
C THR A 79 -2.91 -12.99 -11.37
N GLY A 80 -1.60 -12.83 -11.19
CA GLY A 80 -0.59 -12.91 -12.24
C GLY A 80 -0.47 -14.30 -12.85
N GLN A 81 -0.52 -15.36 -12.03
CA GLN A 81 -0.55 -16.74 -12.50
C GLN A 81 -1.80 -17.04 -13.34
N ARG A 82 -2.97 -16.54 -12.91
CA ARG A 82 -4.23 -16.70 -13.65
C ARG A 82 -4.27 -15.88 -14.94
N PHE A 83 -3.65 -14.71 -14.96
CA PHE A 83 -3.49 -13.89 -16.17
C PHE A 83 -2.53 -14.56 -17.18
N GLY A 84 -1.43 -15.15 -16.70
CA GLY A 84 -0.48 -15.91 -17.53
C GLY A 84 -1.09 -17.15 -18.19
N ALA A 85 -2.11 -17.76 -17.58
CA ALA A 85 -2.84 -18.90 -18.13
C ALA A 85 -3.82 -18.54 -19.28
N LYS A 86 -3.89 -17.26 -19.72
CA LYS A 86 -4.73 -16.76 -20.83
C LYS A 86 -6.24 -16.97 -20.70
N ASP A 87 -6.74 -17.36 -19.53
CA ASP A 87 -8.16 -17.62 -19.31
C ASP A 87 -8.90 -16.36 -18.81
N MET A 88 -9.29 -15.51 -19.76
CA MET A 88 -9.93 -14.20 -19.49
C MET A 88 -11.26 -14.31 -18.72
N ALA A 89 -11.96 -15.45 -18.83
CA ALA A 89 -13.20 -15.71 -18.07
C ALA A 89 -12.88 -15.93 -16.58
N ASN A 90 -11.84 -16.71 -16.30
CA ASN A 90 -11.35 -16.93 -14.95
C ASN A 90 -10.62 -15.71 -14.38
N VAL A 91 -10.02 -14.84 -15.20
CA VAL A 91 -9.46 -13.54 -14.75
C VAL A 91 -10.55 -12.63 -14.19
N ARG A 92 -11.69 -12.49 -14.88
CA ARG A 92 -12.83 -11.69 -14.38
C ARG A 92 -13.38 -12.23 -13.07
N ARG A 93 -13.52 -13.55 -12.96
CA ARG A 93 -13.95 -14.23 -11.72
C ARG A 93 -12.92 -14.04 -10.61
N SER A 94 -11.63 -14.10 -10.94
CA SER A 94 -10.54 -13.88 -10.01
C SER A 94 -10.47 -12.44 -9.50
N ILE A 95 -10.71 -11.43 -10.35
CA ILE A 95 -10.78 -10.04 -9.90
C ILE A 95 -11.94 -9.85 -8.92
N GLY A 96 -13.12 -10.42 -9.22
CA GLY A 96 -14.26 -10.42 -8.29
C GLY A 96 -13.94 -11.11 -6.96
N THR A 97 -13.31 -12.29 -7.01
CA THR A 97 -12.89 -13.02 -5.82
C THR A 97 -11.79 -12.29 -5.05
N SER A 98 -10.83 -11.66 -5.71
CA SER A 98 -9.79 -10.83 -5.08
C SER A 98 -10.39 -9.60 -4.41
N PHE A 99 -11.42 -8.97 -5.00
CA PHE A 99 -12.12 -7.85 -4.37
C PHE A 99 -12.88 -8.30 -3.12
N ILE A 100 -13.58 -9.44 -3.19
CA ILE A 100 -14.29 -10.02 -2.05
C ILE A 100 -13.31 -10.43 -0.94
N LEU A 101 -12.18 -11.08 -1.28
CA LEU A 101 -11.12 -11.44 -0.34
C LEU A 101 -10.49 -10.19 0.28
N CYS A 102 -10.21 -9.17 -0.52
CA CYS A 102 -9.68 -7.90 -0.04
C CYS A 102 -10.66 -7.25 0.94
N ALA A 103 -11.95 -7.19 0.62
CA ALA A 103 -12.99 -6.68 1.53
C ALA A 103 -13.11 -7.53 2.80
N CYS A 104 -13.17 -8.86 2.67
CA CYS A 104 -13.28 -9.79 3.80
C CYS A 104 -12.08 -9.77 4.74
N ILE A 105 -10.88 -9.42 4.28
CA ILE A 105 -9.70 -9.34 5.15
C ILE A 105 -9.49 -7.90 5.64
N SER A 106 -9.68 -6.89 4.79
CA SER A 106 -9.50 -5.48 5.18
C SER A 106 -10.52 -5.01 6.22
N LEU A 107 -11.79 -5.44 6.14
CA LEU A 107 -12.83 -5.06 7.11
C LEU A 107 -12.52 -5.53 8.54
N PRO A 108 -12.28 -6.83 8.81
CA PRO A 108 -11.94 -7.26 10.15
C PRO A 108 -10.57 -6.73 10.59
N LEU A 109 -9.60 -6.54 9.68
CA LEU A 109 -8.32 -5.93 10.04
C LEU A 109 -8.48 -4.45 10.43
N LEU A 110 -9.36 -3.71 9.77
CA LEU A 110 -9.70 -2.32 10.09
C LEU A 110 -10.36 -2.24 11.47
N ILE A 111 -11.28 -3.17 11.78
CA ILE A 111 -11.93 -3.26 13.09
C ILE A 111 -10.90 -3.64 14.17
N LEU A 112 -10.05 -4.63 13.91
CA LEU A 112 -8.95 -5.04 14.82
C LEU A 112 -7.94 -3.92 15.04
N ALA A 113 -7.57 -3.17 14.00
CA ALA A 113 -6.68 -2.03 14.11
C ALA A 113 -7.32 -0.87 14.85
N GLY A 114 -8.61 -0.60 14.63
CA GLY A 114 -9.37 0.43 15.34
C GLY A 114 -9.56 0.13 16.83
N CYS A 115 -9.98 -1.09 17.17
CA CYS A 115 -10.15 -1.53 18.56
C CYS A 115 -8.83 -1.84 19.26
N GLY A 116 -7.82 -2.31 18.52
CA GLY A 116 -6.49 -2.65 19.03
C GLY A 116 -5.53 -1.46 19.10
N ALA A 117 -5.89 -0.29 18.55
CA ALA A 117 -5.03 0.90 18.60
C ALA A 117 -4.75 1.31 20.05
N GLU A 118 -5.76 1.34 20.92
CA GLU A 118 -5.57 1.66 22.35
C GLU A 118 -4.74 0.59 23.07
N ALA A 119 -4.98 -0.70 22.79
CA ALA A 119 -4.22 -1.80 23.38
C ALA A 119 -2.75 -1.79 22.90
N ALA A 120 -2.50 -1.48 21.63
CA ALA A 120 -1.15 -1.35 21.07
C ALA A 120 -0.41 -0.13 21.63
N LEU A 121 -1.10 1.00 21.82
CA LEU A 121 -0.57 2.20 22.49
C LEU A 121 -0.21 1.92 23.97
N GLN A 122 -1.04 1.15 24.67
CA GLN A 122 -0.76 0.71 26.05
C GLN A 122 0.40 -0.30 26.12
N LEU A 123 0.52 -1.21 25.13
CA LEU A 123 1.59 -2.21 25.07
C LEU A 123 2.96 -1.59 24.72
N LEU A 124 2.98 -0.53 23.89
CA LEU A 124 4.19 0.21 23.50
C LEU A 124 4.71 1.16 24.58
N ARG A 125 4.07 1.24 25.76
CA ARG A 125 4.46 2.12 26.89
C ARG A 125 4.82 3.54 26.44
N THR A 126 4.13 4.08 25.45
CA THR A 126 4.29 5.49 25.11
C THR A 126 3.57 6.27 26.20
N PRO A 127 4.28 7.07 27.04
CA PRO A 127 3.67 7.70 28.19
C PRO A 127 2.49 8.56 27.73
N ALA A 128 1.33 8.30 28.34
CA ALA A 128 0.20 9.19 28.25
C ALA A 128 0.62 10.56 28.82
N LYS A 129 0.41 11.61 28.02
CA LYS A 129 0.58 13.04 28.33
C LYS A 129 2.03 13.52 28.43
N VAL A 130 2.45 14.32 27.44
CA VAL A 130 2.50 15.80 27.54
C VAL A 130 2.16 16.37 26.17
#